data_AF-A0A7X8C5P9-F1
#
_entry.id   AF-A0A7X8C5P9-F1
#
_cell.length_a   1.000
_cell.length_b   1.000
_cell.length_c   1.000
_cell.angle_alpha   90.00
_cell.angle_beta   90.00
_cell.angle_gamma   90.00
#
_symmetry.space_group_name_H-M   'P 1'
#
loop_
_entity.id
_entity.type
_entity.pdbx_description
1 polymer ?
#
loop_
_entity_poly.entity_id
_entity_poly.type
_entity_poly.pdbx_seq_one_letter_code
_entity_poly.pdbx_strand_id
1 'polypeptide(L)'
;MFRTGETIKVKVDYKVIQVVNDAVFGIGIFRSDGLQCYGTNTFIDKLDKFSLTQDGYVIIQLDSVMLLPGEYVLDIAIQSEISIAIDYYREAHKIEFYSAVEDVGVIRIGHKWHINNY
;
A
#
# COMPACT_ATOMS: atom_id res chain seq x y z
N MET A 1 2.73 13.12 6.77
CA MET A 1 2.82 13.85 5.49
C MET A 1 4.10 13.41 4.78
N PHE A 2 4.00 13.02 3.51
CA PHE A 2 5.11 12.52 2.69
C PHE A 2 5.24 13.32 1.40
N ARG A 3 6.43 13.40 0.84
CA ARG A 3 6.65 14.00 -0.48
C ARG A 3 6.33 12.97 -1.58
N THR A 4 5.73 13.39 -2.68
CA THR A 4 5.63 12.57 -3.89
C THR A 4 7.01 12.06 -4.31
N GLY A 5 7.14 10.74 -4.45
CA GLY A 5 8.39 10.01 -4.76
C GLY A 5 9.19 9.59 -3.51
N GLU A 6 8.70 9.85 -2.31
CA GLU A 6 9.33 9.38 -1.07
C GLU A 6 9.11 7.88 -0.86
N THR A 7 10.07 7.23 -0.20
CA THR A 7 9.95 5.81 0.20
C THR A 7 9.22 5.72 1.54
N ILE A 8 8.21 4.86 1.62
CA ILE A 8 7.37 4.71 2.80
C ILE A 8 7.52 3.29 3.36
N LYS A 9 7.64 3.17 4.67
CA LYS A 9 7.58 1.87 5.37
C LYS A 9 6.31 1.80 6.19
N VAL A 10 5.52 0.77 5.98
CA VAL A 10 4.36 0.44 6.81
C VAL A 10 4.73 -0.77 7.65
N LYS A 11 4.76 -0.60 8.97
CA LYS A 11 4.90 -1.69 9.93
C LYS A 11 3.53 -2.04 10.49
N VAL A 12 3.16 -3.30 10.42
CA VAL A 12 1.92 -3.84 10.98
C VAL A 12 2.29 -4.84 12.06
N ASP A 13 2.01 -4.50 13.31
CA ASP A 13 2.07 -5.43 14.43
C ASP A 13 0.76 -6.24 14.47
N TYR A 14 0.85 -7.55 14.67
CA TYR A 14 -0.31 -8.45 14.67
C TYR A 14 -0.27 -9.44 15.84
N LYS A 15 -1.46 -9.92 16.23
CA LYS A 15 -1.67 -10.92 17.28
C LYS A 15 -2.30 -12.19 16.71
N VAL A 16 -1.79 -13.35 17.08
CA VAL A 16 -2.29 -14.65 16.62
C VAL A 16 -3.19 -15.25 17.69
N ILE A 17 -4.50 -15.25 17.42
CA ILE A 17 -5.52 -15.90 18.28
C ILE A 17 -5.64 -17.38 17.91
N GLN A 18 -5.57 -17.70 16.62
CA GLN A 18 -5.56 -19.05 16.07
C GLN A 18 -4.55 -19.11 14.91
N VAL A 19 -3.96 -20.28 14.68
CA VAL A 19 -3.01 -20.47 13.58
C VAL A 19 -3.67 -20.14 12.24
N VAL A 20 -3.05 -19.24 11.47
CA VAL A 20 -3.45 -18.93 10.09
C VAL A 20 -2.47 -19.62 9.15
N ASN A 21 -2.91 -20.71 8.51
CA ASN A 21 -2.09 -21.38 7.50
C ASN A 21 -2.13 -20.61 6.19
N ASP A 22 -0.99 -20.61 5.49
CA ASP A 22 -0.84 -19.97 4.17
C ASP A 22 -1.41 -18.53 4.18
N ALA A 23 -0.96 -17.76 5.16
CA ALA A 23 -1.42 -16.40 5.41
C ALA A 23 -0.97 -15.45 4.30
N VAL A 24 -1.82 -14.49 3.98
CA VAL A 24 -1.58 -13.45 2.98
C VAL A 24 -1.80 -12.09 3.63
N PHE A 25 -0.75 -11.30 3.78
CA PHE A 25 -0.87 -9.88 4.13
C PHE A 25 -1.11 -9.04 2.89
N GLY A 26 -2.09 -8.15 2.95
CA GLY A 26 -2.42 -7.20 1.89
C GLY A 26 -2.55 -5.78 2.37
N ILE A 27 -2.32 -4.84 1.45
CA ILE A 27 -2.58 -3.41 1.67
C ILE A 27 -3.47 -2.86 0.54
N GLY A 28 -4.26 -1.86 0.88
CA GLY A 28 -4.99 -1.03 -0.09
C GLY A 28 -4.77 0.44 0.21
N ILE A 29 -4.50 1.25 -0.81
CA ILE A 29 -4.39 2.70 -0.70
C ILE A 29 -5.53 3.32 -1.48
N PHE A 30 -6.34 4.13 -0.80
CA PHE A 30 -7.54 4.76 -1.34
C PHE A 30 -7.44 6.27 -1.21
N ARG A 31 -7.96 7.02 -2.18
CA ARG A 31 -8.15 8.46 -2.06
C ARG A 31 -9.43 8.76 -1.27
N SER A 32 -9.54 9.98 -0.76
CA SER A 32 -10.71 10.47 0.00
C SER A 32 -12.08 10.29 -0.68
N ASP A 33 -12.14 10.15 -2.01
CA ASP A 33 -13.37 9.86 -2.77
C ASP A 33 -13.66 8.36 -2.95
N GLY A 34 -12.86 7.49 -2.31
CA GLY A 34 -13.01 6.05 -2.36
C GLY A 34 -12.31 5.38 -3.55
N LEU A 35 -11.63 6.15 -4.42
CA LEU A 35 -10.86 5.58 -5.52
C LEU A 35 -9.68 4.75 -4.98
N GLN A 36 -9.62 3.46 -5.34
CA GLN A 36 -8.45 2.63 -5.06
C GLN A 36 -7.29 3.06 -5.96
N CYS A 37 -6.24 3.63 -5.35
CA CYS A 37 -5.05 4.12 -6.04
C CYS A 37 -3.99 3.03 -6.21
N TYR A 38 -3.86 2.14 -5.22
CA TYR A 38 -2.93 1.01 -5.27
C TYR A 38 -3.40 -0.10 -4.34
N GLY A 39 -2.98 -1.32 -4.61
CA GLY A 39 -3.13 -2.45 -3.69
C GLY A 39 -2.25 -3.59 -4.12
N THR A 40 -1.62 -4.26 -3.16
CA THR A 40 -0.87 -5.49 -3.37
C THR A 40 -1.01 -6.38 -2.14
N ASN A 41 -0.53 -7.61 -2.25
CA ASN A 41 -0.40 -8.52 -1.15
C ASN A 41 0.75 -9.49 -1.40
N THR A 42 1.17 -10.17 -0.34
CA THR A 42 2.26 -11.16 -0.37
C THR A 42 2.05 -12.27 -1.43
N PHE A 43 0.81 -12.61 -1.77
CA PHE A 43 0.50 -13.58 -2.83
C PHE A 43 0.70 -13.01 -4.25
N ILE A 44 0.22 -11.80 -4.51
CA ILE A 44 0.43 -11.06 -5.77
C ILE A 44 1.93 -10.89 -6.03
N ASP A 45 2.69 -10.56 -4.99
CA ASP A 45 4.14 -10.39 -5.04
C ASP A 45 4.92 -11.72 -5.06
N LYS A 46 4.21 -12.86 -5.05
CA LYS A 46 4.77 -14.23 -5.15
C LYS A 46 5.80 -14.57 -4.07
N LEU A 47 5.57 -14.12 -2.84
CA LEU A 47 6.35 -14.59 -1.70
C LEU A 47 6.05 -16.07 -1.42
N ASP A 48 7.03 -16.76 -0.83
CA ASP A 48 6.80 -18.11 -0.31
C ASP A 48 5.68 -18.09 0.73
N LYS A 49 4.88 -19.17 0.75
CA LYS A 49 3.81 -19.33 1.72
C LYS A 49 4.37 -19.38 3.14
N PHE A 50 3.68 -18.74 4.07
CA PHE A 50 4.02 -18.76 5.49
C PHE A 50 2.75 -18.87 6.35
N SER A 51 2.89 -19.40 7.55
CA SER A 51 1.80 -19.49 8.52
C SER A 51 2.05 -18.55 9.69
N LEU A 52 0.99 -17.96 10.24
CA LEU A 52 1.05 -17.19 11.47
C LEU A 52 0.75 -18.11 12.65
N THR A 53 1.77 -18.44 13.44
CA THR A 53 1.66 -19.33 14.61
C THR A 53 1.84 -18.62 15.95
N GLN A 54 2.30 -17.37 15.92
CA GLN A 54 2.56 -16.53 17.09
C GLN A 54 2.53 -15.05 16.69
N ASP A 55 2.36 -14.17 17.67
CA ASP A 55 2.39 -12.71 17.50
C ASP A 55 3.68 -12.25 16.81
N GLY A 56 3.60 -11.12 16.10
CA GLY A 56 4.74 -10.62 15.35
C GLY A 56 4.43 -9.33 14.61
N TYR A 57 5.22 -9.05 13.57
CA TYR A 57 5.00 -7.91 12.70
C TYR A 57 5.41 -8.22 11.26
N VAL A 58 4.82 -7.49 10.31
CA VAL A 58 5.29 -7.40 8.93
C VAL A 58 5.64 -5.96 8.58
N ILE A 59 6.61 -5.79 7.69
CA ILE A 59 6.96 -4.49 7.13
C ILE A 59 6.86 -4.59 5.62
N ILE A 60 6.04 -3.72 5.02
CA ILE A 60 6.09 -3.45 3.59
C ILE A 60 6.79 -2.12 3.35
N GLN A 61 7.78 -2.14 2.46
CA GLN A 61 8.46 -0.95 1.97
C GLN A 61 7.89 -0.63 0.58
N LEU A 62 7.35 0.58 0.44
CA LEU A 62 6.85 1.13 -0.80
C LEU A 62 7.88 2.11 -1.33
N ASP A 63 8.62 1.70 -2.35
CA ASP A 63 9.66 2.52 -2.94
C ASP A 63 9.07 3.58 -3.86
N SER A 64 9.60 4.79 -3.76
CA SER A 64 9.26 5.93 -4.63
C SER A 64 7.77 6.11 -4.90
N VAL A 65 6.98 6.34 -3.84
CA VAL A 65 5.52 6.44 -3.96
C VAL A 65 5.12 7.71 -4.72
N MET A 66 4.72 7.55 -5.98
CA MET A 66 4.43 8.66 -6.90
C MET A 66 3.00 9.23 -6.78
N LEU A 67 2.32 9.04 -5.64
CA LEU A 67 1.00 9.62 -5.42
C LEU A 67 1.08 11.15 -5.40
N LEU A 68 0.14 11.80 -6.08
CA LEU A 68 0.05 13.25 -6.17
C LEU A 68 -0.56 13.88 -4.91
N PRO A 69 -0.45 15.20 -4.72
CA PRO A 69 -0.93 15.85 -3.51
C PRO A 69 -2.39 15.53 -3.17
N GLY A 70 -2.64 15.24 -1.90
CA GLY A 70 -3.97 14.89 -1.42
C GLY A 70 -3.95 13.97 -0.19
N GLU A 71 -5.15 13.70 0.31
CA GLU A 71 -5.39 12.76 1.41
C GLU A 71 -5.73 11.37 0.88
N TYR A 72 -5.07 10.38 1.47
CA TYR A 72 -5.22 8.96 1.19
C TYR A 72 -5.44 8.20 2.49
N VAL A 73 -5.99 7.00 2.35
CA VAL A 73 -6.29 6.09 3.45
C VAL A 73 -5.67 4.73 3.13
N LEU A 74 -5.03 4.14 4.12
CA LEU A 74 -4.41 2.82 4.07
C LEU A 74 -5.31 1.80 4.77
N ASP A 75 -5.69 0.76 4.05
CA ASP A 75 -6.31 -0.45 4.58
C ASP A 75 -5.26 -1.56 4.69
N ILE A 76 -5.42 -2.41 5.70
CA ILE A 76 -4.59 -3.60 5.93
C ILE A 76 -5.49 -4.85 5.99
N ALA A 77 -5.04 -5.94 5.37
CA ALA A 77 -5.76 -7.21 5.37
C ALA A 77 -4.84 -8.37 5.76
N ILE A 78 -5.40 -9.33 6.49
CA ILE A 78 -4.85 -10.68 6.65
C ILE A 78 -5.88 -11.64 6.07
N GLN A 79 -5.47 -12.47 5.12
CA GLN A 79 -6.30 -13.47 4.48
C GLN A 79 -5.66 -14.85 4.62
N SER A 80 -6.46 -15.90 4.44
CA SER A 80 -5.94 -17.24 4.15
C SER A 80 -5.83 -17.45 2.64
N GLU A 81 -5.10 -18.49 2.20
CA GLU A 81 -4.92 -18.81 0.77
C GLU A 81 -6.23 -18.94 -0.02
N ILE A 82 -7.33 -19.38 0.61
CA ILE A 82 -8.66 -19.51 -0.05
C ILE A 82 -9.37 -18.14 -0.14
N SER A 83 -8.63 -17.03 -0.02
CA SER A 83 -9.14 -15.64 -0.08
C SER A 83 -10.22 -15.32 0.96
N ILE A 84 -10.25 -16.07 2.06
CA ILE A 84 -11.12 -15.75 3.20
C ILE A 84 -10.41 -14.69 4.03
N ALA A 85 -11.05 -13.52 4.16
CA ALA A 85 -10.58 -12.47 5.06
C ALA A 85 -10.62 -12.97 6.51
N ILE A 86 -9.44 -13.05 7.13
CA ILE A 86 -9.29 -13.38 8.55
C ILE A 86 -9.45 -12.12 9.38
N ASP A 87 -8.79 -11.04 8.95
CA ASP A 87 -8.92 -9.72 9.54
C ASP A 87 -8.82 -8.66 8.43
N TYR A 88 -9.65 -7.63 8.53
CA TYR A 88 -9.68 -6.52 7.58
C TYR A 88 -9.79 -5.20 8.34
N TYR A 89 -8.64 -4.55 8.52
CA TYR A 89 -8.54 -3.27 9.20
C TYR A 89 -8.71 -2.14 8.17
N ARG A 90 -9.97 -1.70 8.03
CA ARG A 90 -10.37 -0.56 7.22
C ARG A 90 -9.92 0.75 7.84
N GLU A 91 -9.50 1.66 6.97
CA GLU A 91 -9.07 3.01 7.33
C GLU A 91 -8.02 3.04 8.45
N ALA A 92 -7.11 2.06 8.44
CA ALA A 92 -6.12 1.86 9.48
C ALA A 92 -5.21 3.08 9.68
N HIS A 93 -4.93 3.83 8.61
CA HIS A 93 -4.17 5.08 8.71
C HIS A 93 -4.51 6.09 7.61
N LYS A 94 -4.46 7.39 7.93
CA LYS A 94 -4.53 8.47 6.95
C LYS A 94 -3.13 8.93 6.56
N ILE A 95 -2.91 9.11 5.26
CA ILE A 95 -1.62 9.50 4.69
C ILE A 95 -1.86 10.72 3.79
N GLU A 96 -1.07 11.76 3.97
CA GLU A 96 -1.13 12.98 3.16
C GLU A 96 0.14 13.12 2.33
N PHE A 97 -0.03 13.43 1.04
CA PHE A 97 1.08 13.70 0.12
C PHE A 97 1.13 15.17 -0.29
N TYR A 98 2.35 15.66 -0.55
CA TYR A 98 2.60 16.96 -1.18
C TYR A 98 3.68 16.85 -2.26
N SER A 99 3.70 17.82 -3.17
CA SER A 99 4.62 17.89 -4.30
C SER A 99 5.04 19.34 -4.54
N ALA A 100 6.27 19.54 -5.01
CA ALA A 100 6.75 20.84 -5.50
C ALA A 100 6.37 21.09 -6.97
N VAL A 101 5.75 20.10 -7.63
CA VAL A 101 5.31 20.17 -9.02
C VAL A 101 3.80 20.00 -9.08
N GLU A 102 3.15 20.80 -9.91
CA GLU A 102 1.69 20.89 -10.05
C GLU A 102 1.14 19.91 -11.10
N ASP A 103 1.57 18.64 -11.07
CA ASP A 103 0.92 17.63 -11.91
C ASP A 103 -0.54 17.43 -11.46
N VAL A 104 -1.41 17.08 -12.41
CA VAL A 104 -2.83 16.79 -12.13
C VAL A 104 -3.09 15.30 -12.36
N GLY A 105 -3.82 14.67 -11.44
CA GLY A 105 -4.19 13.25 -11.53
C GLY A 105 -4.12 12.55 -10.17
N VAL A 106 -3.81 11.25 -10.18
CA VAL A 106 -3.62 10.43 -8.97
C VAL A 106 -2.15 10.10 -8.74
N ILE A 107 -1.42 9.80 -9.83
CA ILE A 107 0.01 9.47 -9.79
C ILE A 107 0.80 10.35 -10.74
N ARG A 108 2.04 10.65 -10.39
CA ARG A 108 3.02 11.26 -11.30
C ARG A 108 3.64 10.18 -12.18
N ILE A 109 3.53 10.34 -13.48
CA ILE A 109 4.18 9.48 -14.47
C ILE A 109 5.52 10.11 -14.89
N GLY A 110 6.59 9.31 -14.89
CA GLY A 110 7.89 9.74 -15.41
C GLY A 110 7.81 10.04 -16.91
N HIS A 111 8.19 11.25 -17.31
CA HIS A 111 8.10 11.71 -18.70
C HIS A 111 9.25 12.66 -19.06
N LYS A 112 9.46 12.87 -20.36
CA LYS A 112 10.41 13.84 -20.92
C LYS A 112 9.75 14.56 -22.09
N TRP A 113 10.01 15.86 -22.23
CA TRP A 113 9.57 16.63 -23.39
C TRP A 113 10.68 16.65 -24.44
N HIS A 114 10.34 16.29 -25.68
CA HIS A 114 11.21 16.46 -26.84
C HIS A 114 10.56 17.47 -27.77
N ILE A 115 11.06 18.71 -27.75
CA ILE A 115 10.52 19.83 -28.53
C ILE A 115 11.53 20.17 -29.62
N ASN A 116 11.10 20.15 -30.87
CA ASN A 116 11.88 20.64 -32.00
C ASN A 116 11.27 21.96 -32.49
N ASN A 117 12.03 23.05 -32.38
CA ASN A 117 11.65 24.38 -32.87
C ASN A 117 12.52 24.69 -34.10
N TYR A 118 11.88 24.95 -35.24
CA TYR A 118 12.55 25.49 -36.44
C TYR A 118 12.71 27.00 -36.34
#